data_AF-A0A8T4MTN0-F1
#
_entry.id   AF-A0A8T4MTN0-F1
#
_cell.length_a   1.000
_cell.length_b   1.000
_cell.length_c   1.000
_cell.angle_alpha   90.00
_cell.angle_beta   90.00
_cell.angle_gamma   90.00
#
_symmetry.space_group_name_H-M   'P 1'
#
loop_
_entity.id
_entity.type
_entity.pdbx_description
1 polymer ?
#
loop_
_entity_poly.entity_id
_entity_poly.type
_entity_poly.pdbx_seq_one_letter_code
_entity_poly.pdbx_strand_id
1 'polypeptide(L)'
;MLIDDIIKEKISADHLLYVSLKYTKTCDVILNLLSRWKIMVDTSFAFLIDRAGRSWKPVPNAPRAKVIQLRKLYSKEPIVIEALDLYEFFRDIVRKF
;
A
#
# COMPACT_ATOMS: atom_id res chain seq x y z
N MET A 1 -5.72 6.61 15.53
CA MET A 1 -6.60 5.77 14.68
C MET A 1 -5.92 5.41 13.37
N LEU A 2 -5.90 6.26 12.32
CA LEU A 2 -5.30 5.90 11.02
C LEU A 2 -3.80 5.56 11.07
N ILE A 3 -3.02 6.28 11.87
CA ILE A 3 -1.58 6.02 12.03
C ILE A 3 -1.32 4.70 12.77
N ASP A 4 -2.12 4.39 13.78
CA ASP A 4 -1.97 3.17 14.56
C ASP A 4 -2.24 1.92 13.70
N ASP A 5 -3.21 2.01 12.78
CA ASP A 5 -3.50 0.95 11.81
C ASP A 5 -2.33 0.74 10.84
N ILE A 6 -1.71 1.82 10.35
CA ILE A 6 -0.50 1.74 9.51
C ILE A 6 0.65 1.06 10.26
N ILE A 7 0.86 1.43 11.53
CA ILE A 7 1.90 0.82 12.38
C ILE A 7 1.63 -0.67 12.61
N LYS A 8 0.37 -1.03 12.87
CA LYS A 8 -0.04 -2.42 13.08
C LYS A 8 0.21 -3.29 11.84
N GLU A 9 -0.16 -2.80 10.66
CA GLU A 9 0.09 -3.52 9.41
C GLU A 9 1.59 -3.63 9.11
N LYS A 10 2.39 -2.59 9.42
CA LYS A 10 3.86 -2.64 9.33
C LYS A 10 4.44 -3.77 10.19
N ILE A 11 4.09 -3.82 11.47
CA ILE A 11 4.59 -4.84 12.40
C ILE A 11 4.22 -6.25 11.93
N SER A 12 2.98 -6.42 11.47
CA SER A 12 2.48 -7.71 10.97
C SER A 12 3.27 -8.17 9.74
N ALA A 13 3.57 -7.24 8.83
CA ALA A 13 4.34 -7.51 7.64
C ALA A 13 5.82 -7.82 7.97
N ASP A 14 6.45 -7.07 8.87
CA ASP A 14 7.82 -7.34 9.32
C ASP A 14 7.93 -8.77 9.89
N HIS A 15 6.94 -9.19 10.68
CA HIS A 15 6.86 -10.55 11.20
C HIS A 15 6.74 -11.60 10.08
N LEU A 16 5.82 -11.39 9.13
CA LEU A 16 5.61 -12.30 8.00
C LEU A 16 6.86 -12.45 7.12
N LEU A 17 7.59 -11.35 6.88
CA LEU A 17 8.86 -11.38 6.16
C LEU A 17 9.88 -12.23 6.92
N TYR A 18 10.04 -12.02 8.22
CA TYR A 18 10.96 -12.78 9.05
C TYR A 18 10.67 -14.28 9.04
N VAL A 19 9.39 -14.67 9.17
CA VAL A 19 9.01 -16.09 9.17
C VAL A 19 9.06 -16.71 7.79
N SER A 20 8.86 -15.95 6.70
CA SER A 20 8.98 -16.47 5.34
C SER A 20 10.35 -17.07 5.04
N LEU A 21 11.41 -16.61 5.73
CA LEU A 21 12.77 -17.12 5.59
C LEU A 21 12.98 -18.49 6.26
N LYS A 22 12.00 -18.99 7.04
CA LYS A 22 12.15 -20.16 7.90
C LYS A 22 11.24 -21.35 7.56
N TYR A 23 10.19 -21.16 6.78
CA TYR A 23 9.17 -22.20 6.53
C TYR A 23 9.19 -22.74 5.11
N THR A 24 8.89 -24.03 4.92
CA THR A 24 8.83 -24.68 3.59
C THR A 24 7.62 -24.28 2.74
N LYS A 25 6.60 -23.63 3.33
CA LYS A 25 5.47 -23.00 2.63
C LYS A 25 5.70 -21.49 2.40
N THR A 26 6.87 -21.14 1.89
CA THR A 26 7.29 -19.74 1.67
C THR A 26 6.30 -18.96 0.79
N CYS A 27 5.73 -19.59 -0.25
CA CYS A 27 4.85 -18.90 -1.20
C CYS A 27 3.57 -18.33 -0.54
N ASP A 28 2.86 -19.13 0.25
CA ASP A 28 1.62 -18.68 0.92
C ASP A 28 1.89 -17.54 1.91
N VAL A 29 3.01 -17.65 2.64
CA VAL A 29 3.45 -16.63 3.61
C VAL A 29 3.83 -15.33 2.88
N ILE A 30 4.53 -15.42 1.75
CA ILE A 30 4.89 -14.27 0.91
C ILE A 30 3.64 -13.60 0.33
N LEU A 31 2.66 -14.37 -0.16
CA LEU A 31 1.41 -13.78 -0.66
C LEU A 31 0.65 -13.04 0.44
N ASN A 32 0.60 -13.60 1.66
CA ASN A 32 0.00 -12.93 2.81
C ASN A 32 0.77 -11.65 3.19
N LEU A 33 2.11 -11.68 3.17
CA LEU A 33 2.95 -10.51 3.38
C LEU A 33 2.63 -9.39 2.38
N LEU A 34 2.62 -9.70 1.08
CA LEU A 34 2.36 -8.72 0.02
C LEU A 34 0.94 -8.14 0.13
N SER A 35 -0.04 -8.96 0.53
CA SER A 35 -1.41 -8.50 0.79
C SER A 35 -1.45 -7.48 1.95
N ARG A 36 -0.70 -7.73 3.03
CA ARG A 36 -0.59 -6.81 4.17
C ARG A 36 0.08 -5.49 3.81
N TRP A 37 1.19 -5.54 3.07
CA TRP A 37 1.83 -4.32 2.57
C TRP A 37 0.95 -3.53 1.62
N LYS A 38 0.20 -4.19 0.74
CA LYS A 38 -0.79 -3.51 -0.10
C LYS A 38 -1.81 -2.75 0.74
N ILE A 39 -2.38 -3.38 1.78
CA ILE A 39 -3.35 -2.74 2.68
C ILE A 39 -2.73 -1.56 3.41
N MET A 40 -1.50 -1.71 3.93
CA MET A 40 -0.78 -0.63 4.60
C MET A 40 -0.62 0.61 3.69
N VAL A 41 -0.24 0.38 2.43
CA VAL A 41 -0.08 1.47 1.46
C VAL A 41 -1.42 2.09 1.06
N ASP A 42 -2.48 1.29 0.88
CA ASP A 42 -3.86 1.77 0.65
C ASP A 42 -4.35 2.70 1.78
N THR A 43 -4.12 2.31 3.04
CA THR A 43 -4.50 3.12 4.21
C THR A 43 -3.67 4.41 4.28
N SER A 44 -2.38 4.33 3.94
CA SER A 44 -1.50 5.51 3.88
C SER A 44 -1.97 6.50 2.81
N PHE A 45 -2.47 6.01 1.67
CA PHE A 45 -3.07 6.84 0.64
C PHE A 45 -4.36 7.51 1.09
N ALA A 46 -5.22 6.82 1.84
CA ALA A 46 -6.40 7.44 2.42
C ALA A 46 -6.03 8.62 3.33
N PHE A 47 -4.96 8.48 4.12
CA PHE A 47 -4.45 9.57 4.95
C PHE A 47 -3.87 10.74 4.14
N LEU A 48 -3.13 10.47 3.06
CA LEU A 48 -2.62 11.52 2.16
C LEU A 48 -3.76 12.29 1.49
N ILE A 49 -4.82 11.59 1.07
CA ILE A 49 -6.02 12.20 0.48
C ILE A 49 -6.73 13.11 1.50
N ASP A 50 -6.89 12.65 2.74
CA ASP A 50 -7.48 13.43 3.82
C ASP A 50 -6.68 14.72 4.09
N ARG A 51 -5.35 14.61 4.14
CA ARG A 51 -4.43 15.76 4.28
C ARG A 51 -4.45 16.72 3.09
N ALA A 52 -4.74 16.25 1.89
CA ALA A 52 -4.76 17.09 0.68
C ALA A 52 -5.95 18.06 0.62
N GLY A 53 -6.99 17.83 1.43
CA GLY A 53 -8.16 18.71 1.57
C GLY A 53 -8.90 18.98 0.25
N ARG A 54 -9.28 20.24 0.02
CA ARG A 54 -10.10 20.70 -1.14
C ARG A 54 -9.40 20.57 -2.51
N SER A 55 -8.12 20.25 -2.53
CA SER A 55 -7.32 20.06 -3.75
C SER A 55 -7.67 18.75 -4.49
N TRP A 56 -8.40 17.86 -3.81
CA TRP A 56 -8.77 16.53 -4.30
C TRP A 56 -10.16 16.54 -4.95
N LYS A 57 -10.23 16.16 -6.24
CA LYS A 57 -11.50 15.84 -6.93
C LYS A 57 -12.17 14.62 -6.27
N PRO A 58 -13.50 14.40 -6.37
CA PRO A 58 -14.18 13.32 -5.66
C PRO A 58 -13.42 11.98 -5.77
N VAL A 59 -13.18 11.36 -4.60
CA VAL A 59 -12.35 10.16 -4.45
C VAL A 59 -12.82 9.08 -5.42
N PRO A 60 -12.00 8.68 -6.41
CA PRO A 60 -12.37 7.60 -7.31
C PRO A 60 -12.53 6.32 -6.50
N ASN A 61 -13.61 5.57 -6.69
CA ASN A 61 -13.77 4.26 -6.06
C ASN A 61 -12.73 3.25 -6.58
N ALA A 62 -12.26 3.42 -7.82
CA ALA A 62 -11.30 2.52 -8.44
C ALA A 62 -9.86 2.75 -7.94
N PRO A 63 -9.15 1.72 -7.44
CA PRO A 63 -7.78 1.85 -6.91
C PRO A 63 -6.77 2.43 -7.91
N ARG A 64 -6.86 2.05 -9.19
CA ARG A 64 -6.00 2.62 -10.25
C ARG A 64 -6.24 4.11 -10.48
N ALA A 65 -7.49 4.54 -10.41
CA ALA A 65 -7.84 5.95 -10.56
C ALA A 65 -7.33 6.78 -9.37
N LYS A 66 -7.33 6.22 -8.15
CA LYS A 66 -6.69 6.84 -6.97
C LYS A 66 -5.19 7.04 -7.18
N VAL A 67 -4.48 6.02 -7.66
CA VAL A 67 -3.02 6.09 -7.93
C VAL A 67 -2.69 7.18 -8.95
N ILE A 68 -3.43 7.27 -10.06
CA ILE A 68 -3.21 8.29 -11.10
C ILE A 68 -3.35 9.71 -10.51
N GLN A 69 -4.35 9.93 -9.64
CA GLN A 69 -4.56 11.22 -9.02
C GLN A 69 -3.49 11.54 -7.96
N LEU A 70 -3.11 10.58 -7.11
CA LEU A 70 -2.03 10.75 -6.13
C LEU A 70 -0.70 11.07 -6.83
N ARG A 71 -0.40 10.39 -7.94
CA ARG A 71 0.79 10.64 -8.77
C ARG A 71 0.84 12.07 -9.30
N LYS A 72 -0.31 12.64 -9.66
CA LYS A 72 -0.42 14.04 -10.09
C LYS A 72 -0.28 15.03 -8.93
N LEU A 73 -0.89 14.72 -7.80
CA LEU A 73 -0.90 15.59 -6.62
C LEU A 73 0.48 15.67 -5.96
N TYR A 74 1.17 14.54 -5.85
CA TYR A 74 2.47 14.40 -5.20
C TYR A 74 3.61 14.19 -6.21
N SER A 75 3.49 14.75 -7.43
CA SER A 75 4.48 14.54 -8.49
C SER A 75 5.89 15.05 -8.18
N LYS A 76 6.02 15.91 -7.16
CA LYS A 76 7.28 16.48 -6.68
C LYS A 76 7.90 15.69 -5.52
N GLU A 77 7.17 14.74 -4.94
CA GLU A 77 7.60 13.97 -3.78
C GLU A 77 8.05 12.56 -4.24
N PRO A 78 9.35 12.33 -4.48
CA PRO A 78 9.84 11.09 -5.08
C PRO A 78 9.49 9.85 -4.24
N ILE A 79 9.52 9.97 -2.91
CA ILE A 79 9.16 8.88 -1.99
C ILE A 79 7.70 8.43 -2.20
N VAL A 80 6.78 9.37 -2.47
CA VAL A 80 5.38 9.04 -2.72
C VAL A 80 5.24 8.34 -4.07
N ILE A 81 5.99 8.77 -5.08
CA ILE A 81 6.00 8.14 -6.41
C ILE A 81 6.53 6.70 -6.32
N GLU A 82 7.62 6.47 -5.62
CA GLU A 82 8.19 5.13 -5.40
C GLU A 82 7.21 4.22 -4.66
N ALA A 83 6.54 4.74 -3.62
CA ALA A 83 5.51 3.99 -2.90
C ALA A 83 4.29 3.65 -3.77
N LEU A 84 3.91 4.54 -4.70
CA LEU A 84 2.84 4.27 -5.68
C LEU A 84 3.26 3.15 -6.65
N ASP A 85 4.49 3.17 -7.16
CA ASP A 85 4.99 2.13 -8.06
C ASP A 85 5.03 0.76 -7.36
N LEU A 86 5.51 0.73 -6.12
CA LEU A 86 5.53 -0.47 -5.28
C LEU A 86 4.12 -1.01 -5.02
N TYR A 87 3.16 -0.11 -4.76
CA TYR A 87 1.76 -0.49 -4.60
C TYR A 87 1.15 -1.12 -5.86
N GLU A 88 1.44 -0.56 -7.04
CA GLU A 88 0.96 -1.12 -8.30
C GLU A 88 1.51 -2.54 -8.52
N PHE A 89 2.78 -2.76 -8.21
CA PHE A 89 3.41 -4.07 -8.23
C PHE A 89 2.71 -5.06 -7.28
N PHE A 90 2.49 -4.68 -6.02
CA PHE A 90 1.77 -5.54 -5.07
C PHE A 90 0.35 -5.87 -5.53
N ARG A 91 -0.36 -4.90 -6.09
CA ARG A 91 -1.73 -5.11 -6.60
C ARG A 91 -1.74 -6.12 -7.74
N ASP A 92 -0.77 -6.06 -8.65
CA ASP A 92 -0.71 -6.93 -9.81
C ASP A 92 -0.29 -8.37 -9.43
N ILE A 93 0.51 -8.55 -8.37
CA ILE A 93 0.79 -9.88 -7.81
C ILE A 93 -0.43 -10.43 -7.08
N VAL A 94 -0.97 -9.70 -6.10
CA VAL A 94 -2.08 -10.17 -5.26
C VAL A 94 -3.36 -10.40 -6.06
N ARG A 95 -3.53 -9.77 -7.24
CA ARG A 95 -4.67 -10.05 -8.13
C ARG A 95 -4.54 -11.38 -8.87
N LYS A 96 -3.32 -11.87 -9.10
CA LYS A 96 -3.05 -13.07 -9.91
C LYS A 96 -3.08 -14.37 -9.11
N PHE A 97 -3.11 -14.30 -7.79
CA PHE A 97 -3.12 -15.42 -6.85
C PHE A 97 -4.28 -15.26 -5.89
#